data_AF-A0A359E1X0-F1
#
_entry.id   AF-A0A359E1X0-F1
#
_cell.length_a   1.000
_cell.length_b   1.000
_cell.length_c   1.000
_cell.angle_alpha   90.00
_cell.angle_beta   90.00
_cell.angle_gamma   90.00
#
_symmetry.space_group_name_H-M   'P 1'
#
loop_
_entity.id
_entity.type
_entity.pdbx_description
1 polymer ?
#
loop_
_entity_poly.entity_id
_entity_poly.type
_entity_poly.pdbx_seq_one_letter_code
_entity_poly.pdbx_strand_id
1 'polypeptide(L)'
;MLMTSFAIYELIGFILALPLSYGMAYFARKYSRDTYKDELHRLYSAVWNGEEEDELNAWLKVKQIFLDKKAPKKKKYIQKRINELNKQNLYSNTLVDEKGRLKVSERSEPIK
;
A
#
# COMPACT_ATOMS: atom_id res chain seq x y z
N MET A 1 -27.48 16.99 44.20
CA MET A 1 -28.52 16.59 43.23
C MET A 1 -28.06 16.74 41.77
N LEU A 2 -27.35 17.81 41.38
CA LEU A 2 -26.76 17.96 40.04
C LEU A 2 -25.69 16.89 39.70
N MET A 3 -24.78 16.58 40.63
CA MET A 3 -23.73 15.57 40.44
C MET A 3 -24.28 14.14 40.23
N THR A 4 -25.34 13.78 40.96
CA THR A 4 -25.99 12.47 40.82
C THR A 4 -26.70 12.33 39.48
N SER A 5 -27.34 13.39 38.98
CA SER A 5 -27.94 13.39 37.65
C SER A 5 -26.89 13.26 36.54
N PHE A 6 -25.76 13.95 36.68
CA PHE A 6 -24.64 13.83 35.72
C PHE A 6 -24.09 12.41 35.65
N ALA A 7 -23.88 11.76 36.80
CA ALA A 7 -23.42 10.37 36.88
C ALA A 7 -24.40 9.37 36.23
N ILE A 8 -25.71 9.62 36.33
CA ILE A 8 -26.73 8.79 35.67
C ILE A 8 -26.64 8.93 34.15
N TYR A 9 -26.51 10.15 33.62
CA TYR A 9 -26.33 10.37 32.18
C TYR A 9 -25.02 9.76 31.66
N GLU A 10 -23.95 9.84 32.45
CA GLU A 10 -22.65 9.26 32.11
C GLU A 10 -22.72 7.72 32.05
N LEU A 11 -23.39 7.08 33.02
CA LEU A 11 -23.61 5.64 33.02
C LEU A 11 -24.45 5.18 31.82
N ILE A 12 -25.54 5.90 31.51
CA ILE A 12 -26.38 5.60 30.34
C ILE A 12 -25.57 5.80 29.05
N GLY A 13 -24.79 6.88 28.96
CA GLY A 13 -23.89 7.13 27.83
C GLY A 13 -22.87 6.02 27.64
N PHE A 14 -22.27 5.53 28.72
CA PHE A 14 -21.33 4.40 28.69
C PHE A 14 -22.00 3.10 28.22
N ILE A 15 -23.18 2.77 28.77
CA ILE A 15 -23.94 1.57 28.39
C ILE A 15 -24.35 1.63 26.92
N LEU A 16 -24.68 2.80 26.38
CA LEU A 16 -25.02 2.97 24.96
C LEU A 16 -23.78 3.00 24.04
N ALA A 17 -22.64 3.48 24.53
CA ALA A 17 -21.40 3.51 23.76
C ALA A 17 -20.89 2.11 23.42
N LEU A 18 -21.09 1.13 24.30
CA LEU A 18 -20.68 -0.27 24.09
C LEU A 18 -21.36 -0.92 22.86
N PRO A 19 -22.70 -1.00 22.75
CA PRO A 19 -23.35 -1.56 21.57
C PRO A 19 -23.16 -0.68 20.33
N LEU A 20 -23.07 0.64 20.48
CA LEU A 20 -22.83 1.55 19.37
C LEU A 20 -21.44 1.34 18.75
N SER A 21 -20.39 1.22 19.57
CA SER A 21 -19.04 0.93 19.11
C SER A 21 -18.94 -0.44 18.42
N TYR A 22 -19.58 -1.46 18.99
CA TYR A 22 -19.66 -2.78 18.36
C TYR A 22 -20.40 -2.73 17.02
N GLY A 23 -21.53 -2.03 16.96
CA GLY A 23 -22.30 -1.82 15.73
C GLY A 23 -21.47 -1.11 14.67
N MET A 24 -20.75 -0.05 15.04
CA MET A 24 -19.88 0.69 14.14
C MET A 24 -18.73 -0.17 13.60
N ALA A 25 -18.10 -1.00 14.45
CA ALA A 25 -17.06 -1.94 14.04
C ALA A 25 -17.62 -3.01 13.06
N TYR A 26 -18.82 -3.51 13.31
CA TYR A 26 -19.49 -4.45 12.43
C TYR A 26 -19.81 -3.83 11.07
N PHE A 27 -20.35 -2.60 11.04
CA PHE A 27 -20.61 -1.89 9.79
C PHE A 27 -19.31 -1.55 9.05
N ALA A 28 -18.27 -1.10 9.74
CA ALA A 28 -16.95 -0.87 9.16
C ALA A 28 -16.44 -2.15 8.49
N ARG A 29 -16.54 -3.31 9.16
CA ARG A 29 -16.16 -4.59 8.58
C ARG A 29 -17.02 -4.99 7.38
N LYS A 30 -18.34 -4.78 7.45
CA LYS A 30 -19.28 -5.16 6.39
C LYS A 30 -19.16 -4.29 5.13
N TYR A 31 -18.87 -3.01 5.31
CA TYR A 31 -18.73 -2.05 4.20
C TYR A 31 -17.28 -1.85 3.74
N SER A 32 -16.29 -2.32 4.50
CA SER A 32 -14.92 -2.41 4.02
C SER A 32 -14.86 -3.46 2.91
N ARG A 33 -14.80 -2.99 1.66
CA ARG A 33 -14.51 -3.85 0.51
C ARG A 33 -13.02 -4.07 0.47
N ASP A 34 -12.58 -5.28 0.82
CA ASP A 34 -11.20 -5.72 0.62
C ASP A 34 -10.80 -5.45 -0.84
N THR A 35 -9.99 -4.42 -1.05
CA THR A 35 -9.50 -4.03 -2.37
C THR A 35 -8.24 -4.82 -2.66
N TYR A 36 -7.89 -4.99 -3.94
CA TYR A 36 -6.62 -5.62 -4.33
C TYR A 36 -5.38 -4.96 -3.66
N LYS A 37 -5.50 -3.69 -3.23
CA LYS A 37 -4.46 -2.98 -2.49
C LYS A 37 -4.33 -3.50 -1.06
N ASP A 38 -5.44 -3.77 -0.38
CA ASP A 38 -5.44 -4.26 1.01
C ASP A 38 -4.84 -5.66 1.08
N GLU A 39 -5.14 -6.52 0.11
CA GLU A 39 -4.52 -7.83 -0.02
C GLU A 39 -2.99 -7.72 -0.21
N LEU A 40 -2.54 -6.80 -1.07
CA LEU A 40 -1.11 -6.56 -1.28
C LEU A 40 -0.44 -5.96 -0.04
N HIS A 41 -1.11 -5.07 0.67
CA HIS A 41 -0.61 -4.49 1.92
C HIS A 41 -0.53 -5.52 3.04
N ARG A 42 -1.50 -6.44 3.15
CA ARG A 42 -1.41 -7.58 4.07
C ARG A 42 -0.21 -8.46 3.74
N LEU A 43 0.00 -8.77 2.45
CA LEU A 43 1.15 -9.56 2.00
C LEU A 43 2.49 -8.86 2.27
N TYR A 44 2.54 -7.56 2.01
CA TYR A 44 3.70 -6.72 2.31
C TYR A 44 4.00 -6.72 3.81
N SER A 45 2.99 -6.49 4.65
CA SER A 45 3.13 -6.44 6.11
C SER A 45 3.58 -7.78 6.70
N ALA A 46 3.26 -8.90 6.05
CA ALA A 46 3.72 -10.23 6.46
C ALA A 46 5.21 -10.47 6.15
N VAL A 47 5.77 -9.74 5.18
CA VAL A 47 7.16 -9.92 4.71
C VAL A 47 8.09 -8.81 5.22
N TRP A 48 7.53 -7.64 5.53
CA TRP A 48 8.25 -6.48 6.01
C TRP A 48 8.57 -6.62 7.51
N ASN A 49 9.82 -6.36 7.88
CA ASN A 49 10.33 -6.42 9.27
C ASN A 49 10.11 -5.12 10.05
N GLY A 50 9.64 -4.04 9.41
CA GLY A 50 9.41 -2.74 10.03
C GLY A 50 10.56 -1.73 9.88
N GLU A 51 11.68 -2.12 9.26
CA GLU A 51 12.79 -1.21 8.98
C GLU A 51 12.61 -0.53 7.62
N GLU A 52 12.91 0.77 7.54
CA GLU A 52 12.74 1.57 6.31
C GLU A 52 13.65 1.08 5.17
N GLU A 53 14.84 0.57 5.49
CA GLU A 53 15.82 0.08 4.51
C GLU A 53 15.33 -1.18 3.79
N ASP A 54 14.48 -1.97 4.45
CA ASP A 54 13.96 -3.24 3.96
C ASP A 54 12.63 -3.13 3.21
N GLU A 55 12.04 -1.93 3.11
CA GLU A 55 10.77 -1.73 2.40
C GLU A 55 10.86 -2.14 0.93
N LEU A 56 11.95 -1.74 0.26
CA LEU A 56 12.19 -2.09 -1.14
C LEU A 56 12.33 -3.61 -1.32
N ASN A 57 13.09 -4.24 -0.43
CA ASN A 57 13.29 -5.69 -0.42
C ASN A 57 11.98 -6.44 -0.18
N ALA A 58 11.14 -5.96 0.74
CA ALA A 58 9.82 -6.52 0.99
C ALA A 58 8.90 -6.42 -0.24
N TRP A 59 8.88 -5.27 -0.95
CA TRP A 59 8.12 -5.15 -2.19
C TRP A 59 8.64 -6.03 -3.33
N LEU A 60 9.96 -6.26 -3.42
CA LEU A 60 10.55 -7.20 -4.38
C LEU A 60 10.15 -8.65 -4.09
N LYS A 61 10.13 -9.07 -2.84
CA LYS A 61 9.61 -10.40 -2.43
C LYS A 61 8.12 -10.55 -2.77
N VAL A 62 7.31 -9.52 -2.52
CA VAL A 62 5.90 -9.51 -2.93
C VAL A 62 5.76 -9.61 -4.45
N LYS A 63 6.59 -8.91 -5.23
CA LYS A 63 6.62 -9.02 -6.70
C LYS A 63 6.90 -10.44 -7.15
N GLN A 64 7.83 -11.14 -6.50
CA GLN A 64 8.19 -12.52 -6.81
C GLN A 64 6.98 -13.48 -6.69
N ILE A 65 6.16 -13.32 -5.64
CA ILE A 65 4.94 -14.13 -5.42
C ILE A 65 3.93 -13.98 -6.56
N PHE A 66 3.94 -12.85 -7.26
CA PHE A 66 3.03 -12.56 -8.35
C PHE A 66 3.65 -12.78 -9.74
N LEU A 67 4.90 -13.26 -9.88
CA LEU A 67 5.53 -13.46 -11.20
C LEU A 67 4.68 -14.32 -12.12
N ASP A 68 4.26 -15.49 -11.65
CA ASP A 68 3.49 -16.47 -12.45
C ASP A 68 1.97 -16.26 -12.37
N LYS A 69 1.51 -15.34 -11.52
CA LYS A 69 0.07 -15.07 -11.33
C LYS A 69 -0.44 -14.09 -12.38
N LYS A 70 -1.55 -14.43 -13.05
CA LYS A 70 -2.24 -13.55 -14.02
C LYS A 70 -3.04 -12.45 -13.30
N ALA A 71 -2.35 -11.46 -12.73
CA ALA A 71 -2.94 -10.37 -11.95
C ALA A 71 -2.39 -8.97 -12.36
N PRO A 72 -2.82 -8.40 -13.50
CA PRO A 72 -2.21 -7.20 -14.08
C PRO A 72 -2.34 -5.95 -13.19
N LYS A 73 -3.49 -5.76 -12.53
CA LYS A 73 -3.73 -4.61 -11.62
C LYS A 73 -2.80 -4.65 -10.40
N LYS A 74 -2.59 -5.84 -9.83
CA LYS A 74 -1.71 -6.06 -8.67
C LYS A 74 -0.25 -5.83 -9.04
N LYS A 75 0.19 -6.41 -10.17
CA LYS A 75 1.55 -6.20 -10.72
C LYS A 75 1.86 -4.72 -10.95
N LYS A 76 0.93 -3.98 -11.57
CA LYS A 76 1.07 -2.54 -11.80
C LYS A 76 1.23 -1.75 -10.50
N TYR A 77 0.46 -2.10 -9.47
CA TYR A 77 0.54 -1.45 -8.16
C TYR A 77 1.87 -1.73 -7.46
N ILE A 78 2.32 -2.99 -7.42
CA ILE A 78 3.62 -3.38 -6.86
C ILE A 78 4.75 -2.64 -7.57
N GLN A 79 4.74 -2.61 -8.91
CA GLN A 79 5.77 -1.93 -9.68
C GLN A 79 5.79 -0.41 -9.41
N LYS A 80 4.62 0.22 -9.23
CA LYS A 80 4.54 1.63 -8.84
C LYS A 80 5.21 1.86 -7.49
N ARG A 81 4.94 1.02 -6.49
CA ARG A 81 5.56 1.12 -5.15
C ARG A 81 7.08 0.94 -5.20
N ILE A 82 7.55 -0.05 -5.94
CA ILE A 82 8.98 -0.28 -6.16
C ILE A 82 9.62 0.97 -6.80
N ASN A 83 8.99 1.56 -7.81
CA ASN A 83 9.51 2.76 -8.46
C ASN A 83 9.50 4.00 -7.55
N GLU A 84 8.50 4.13 -6.67
CA GLU A 84 8.43 5.22 -5.67
C GLU A 84 9.56 5.11 -4.63
N LEU A 85 9.87 3.88 -4.19
CA LEU A 85 10.91 3.61 -3.19
C LEU A 85 12.32 3.58 -3.78
N ASN A 86 12.42 3.14 -5.03
CA ASN A 86 13.68 3.12 -5.76
C ASN A 86 14.02 4.54 -6.23
N LYS A 87 14.57 5.34 -5.31
CA LYS A 87 15.09 6.70 -5.55
C LYS A 87 16.35 6.73 -6.42
N GLN A 88 16.82 5.57 -6.92
CA GLN A 88 17.90 5.54 -7.90
C GLN A 88 17.37 6.16 -9.20
N ASN A 89 17.81 7.39 -9.49
CA ASN A 89 17.70 7.95 -10.83
C ASN A 89 18.38 6.97 -11.79
N LEU A 90 17.61 6.28 -12.63
CA LEU A 90 18.13 5.52 -13.75
C LEU A 90 18.75 6.50 -14.76
N TYR A 91 19.99 6.92 -14.51
CA TYR A 91 20.80 7.74 -15.42
C TYR A 91 21.34 6.94 -16.63
N SER A 92 20.67 5.86 -17.01
CA SER A 92 21.08 5.04 -18.15
C SER A 92 20.15 5.33 -19.32
N ASN A 93 20.58 6.26 -20.19
CA ASN A 93 19.98 6.55 -21.50
C ASN A 93 20.17 5.40 -22.53
N THR A 94 20.40 4.18 -22.05
CA THR A 94 20.64 3.00 -22.88
C THR A 94 19.52 1.99 -22.69
N LEU A 95 18.63 1.97 -23.67
CA LEU A 95 17.62 0.92 -23.82
C LEU A 95 18.26 -0.24 -24.60
N VAL A 96 18.08 -1.48 -24.15
CA VAL A 96 18.60 -2.66 -24.85
C VAL A 96 17.46 -3.26 -25.70
N ASP A 97 17.71 -3.46 -26.99
CA ASP A 97 16.77 -4.10 -27.92
C ASP A 97 16.74 -5.64 -27.71
N GLU A 98 15.73 -6.34 -28.22
CA GLU A 98 15.55 -7.80 -28.09
C GLU A 98 16.74 -8.62 -28.63
N LYS A 99 17.61 -7.99 -29.43
CA LYS A 99 18.85 -8.55 -30.00
C LYS A 99 20.11 -8.21 -29.20
N GLY A 100 19.98 -7.68 -27.98
CA GLY A 100 21.12 -7.34 -27.11
C GLY A 100 21.92 -6.10 -27.54
N ARG A 101 21.35 -5.25 -28.40
CA ARG A 101 22.03 -4.03 -28.89
C ARG A 101 21.61 -2.81 -28.08
N LEU A 102 22.58 -1.98 -27.71
CA LEU A 102 22.36 -0.73 -27.01
C LEU A 102 21.78 0.31 -27.98
N LYS A 103 20.53 0.73 -27.77
CA LYS A 103 19.97 1.94 -28.38
C LYS A 103 20.37 3.12 -27.50
N VAL A 104 21.41 3.83 -27.92
CA VAL A 104 21.71 5.18 -27.41
C VAL A 104 20.62 6.09 -27.96
N SER A 105 19.78 6.66 -27.10
CA SER A 105 18.84 7.70 -27.56
C SER A 105 19.65 8.94 -27.91
N GLU A 106 19.86 9.19 -29.20
CA GLU A 106 20.39 10.46 -29.68
C GLU A 106 19.48 11.58 -29.17
N ARG A 107 20.03 12.35 -28.25
CA ARG A 107 19.43 13.53 -27.67
C ARG A 107 19.43 14.59 -28.78
N SER A 108 18.30 14.80 -29.45
CA SER A 108 18.11 15.97 -30.32
C SER A 108 18.31 17.24 -29.48
N GLU A 109 19.15 18.12 -30.01
CA GLU A 109 19.82 19.27 -29.40
C GLU A 109 18.91 20.24 -28.61
N PRO A 110 19.46 20.98 -27.63
CA PRO A 110 18.74 22.07 -26.96
C PRO A 110 18.53 23.24 -27.92
N ILE A 111 17.28 23.69 -28.03
CA ILE A 111 16.91 24.93 -28.72
C ILE A 111 17.50 26.10 -27.92
N LYS A 112 18.27 26.97 -28.61
CA LYS A 112 18.84 28.23 -28.10
C LYS A 112 17.78 29.23 -27.66
#